data_AF-A0A1H1A5B9-F1
#
_entry.id   AF-A0A1H1A5B9-F1
#
_cell.length_a   1.000
_cell.length_b   1.000
_cell.length_c   1.000
_cell.angle_alpha   90.00
_cell.angle_beta   90.00
_cell.angle_gamma   90.00
#
_symmetry.space_group_name_H-M   'P 1'
#
loop_
_entity.id
_entity.type
_entity.pdbx_description
1 polymer ?
#
loop_
_entity_poly.entity_id
_entity_poly.type
_entity_poly.pdbx_seq_one_letter_code
_entity_poly.pdbx_strand_id
1 'polypeptide(L)'
;MKKEEDIVKLKEILYHNFNDYNNLEVIEVATKLNKLISLGKDSLKNKYKGAFIDTLKFLSEAEYLQKNYESCLKHIKQLKLSEFYKKEPISTVRHATIRGFQCDVFLGIYQNNFGKINIVKKELIEYGDINRSELEVNLKDDYDKILDLASSFLNNSIKTIVNFKLPYKIDISEDEEVIYEYKDIQFSLKFKTINNITQVPFEATNGVIELDRDKYGVYSCSDLMLTFNKFFDATHYINELLALCSESFNYFLDYYKTTTKYYWIDNLNLSQIQVSNVKVISEKYDDIISIPFYSGQSILFSDKPSYITQEKFSELKDSLIKGQELPLWKVLYLDAKNNMFIEKYKEAVISINSAFENYLNIKSREILRSGMTDIEVEAYLQGKVSYTTYFLKDFIKEEDFNKAIEQGIIGLHSPSTFQIIKKCFNLNDNNRITTSKSKINGLVNNIRKNRNDIIHGNIILIKDIESDAKKSINSFEEFINVFQ
;
A
#
# COMPACT_ATOMS: atom_id res chain seq x y z
N MET A 1 31.51 39.61 16.14
CA MET A 1 30.32 40.18 16.80
C MET A 1 29.06 39.39 16.42
N LYS A 2 28.51 39.51 15.20
CA LYS A 2 27.24 38.84 14.82
C LYS A 2 27.12 37.34 15.16
N LYS A 3 28.18 36.53 14.94
CA LYS A 3 28.18 35.08 15.27
C LYS A 3 28.13 34.75 16.77
N GLU A 4 28.71 35.59 17.64
CA GLU A 4 28.70 35.33 19.08
C GLU A 4 27.36 35.72 19.72
N GLU A 5 26.76 36.82 19.25
CA GLU A 5 25.40 37.24 19.62
C GLU A 5 24.38 36.16 19.24
N ASP A 6 24.50 35.60 18.03
CA ASP A 6 23.66 34.49 17.59
C ASP A 6 23.81 33.25 18.49
N ILE A 7 25.03 32.90 18.92
CA ILE A 7 25.28 31.76 19.83
C ILE A 7 24.63 31.99 21.20
N VAL A 8 24.75 33.20 21.76
CA VAL A 8 24.14 33.53 23.06
C VAL A 8 22.62 33.39 22.98
N LYS A 9 22.01 33.98 21.95
CA LYS A 9 20.56 33.92 21.75
C LYS A 9 20.06 32.48 21.58
N LEU A 10 20.72 31.70 20.72
CA LEU A 10 20.33 30.31 20.45
C LEU A 10 20.54 29.42 21.68
N LYS A 11 21.61 29.62 22.45
CA LYS A 11 21.85 28.91 23.71
C LYS A 11 20.72 29.18 24.72
N GLU A 12 20.30 30.43 24.87
CA GLU A 12 19.21 30.79 25.78
C GLU A 12 17.90 30.11 25.38
N ILE A 13 17.56 30.12 24.10
CA ILE A 13 16.37 29.43 23.57
C ILE A 13 16.44 27.93 23.86
N LEU A 14 17.58 27.29 23.60
CA LEU A 14 17.76 25.86 23.88
C LEU A 14 17.64 25.56 25.38
N TYR A 15 18.24 26.38 26.25
CA TYR A 15 18.20 26.17 27.70
C TYR A 15 16.77 26.20 28.26
N HIS A 16 15.94 27.14 27.76
CA HIS A 16 14.54 27.25 28.21
C HIS A 16 13.66 26.10 27.72
N ASN A 17 14.06 25.43 26.63
CA ASN A 17 13.28 24.37 25.99
C ASN A 17 14.02 23.03 25.96
N PHE A 18 14.96 22.81 26.89
CA PHE A 18 15.91 21.68 26.81
C PHE A 18 15.23 20.31 26.83
N ASN A 19 14.04 20.19 27.41
CA ASN A 19 13.30 18.93 27.46
C ASN A 19 12.21 18.80 26.38
N ASP A 20 12.11 19.77 25.47
CA ASP A 20 11.10 19.80 24.40
C ASP A 20 11.63 19.12 23.13
N TYR A 21 11.93 17.82 23.23
CA TYR A 21 12.60 17.05 22.18
C TYR A 21 11.75 16.84 20.91
N ASN A 22 10.44 17.08 20.97
CA ASN A 22 9.53 16.91 19.84
C ASN A 22 9.27 18.22 19.09
N ASN A 23 9.80 19.35 19.57
CA ASN A 23 9.58 20.66 18.97
C ASN A 23 10.58 20.93 17.85
N LEU A 24 10.07 20.99 16.61
CA LEU A 24 10.86 21.21 15.40
C LEU A 24 11.66 22.51 15.45
N GLU A 25 11.10 23.58 16.01
CA GLU A 25 11.80 24.87 16.10
C GLU A 25 13.01 24.77 17.05
N VAL A 26 12.87 24.03 18.15
CA VAL A 26 13.96 23.82 19.12
C VAL A 26 15.05 22.92 18.53
N ILE A 27 14.67 21.90 17.76
CA ILE A 27 15.61 21.06 17.01
C ILE A 27 16.40 21.88 15.98
N GLU A 28 15.74 22.78 15.26
CA GLU A 28 16.43 23.70 14.33
C GLU A 28 17.41 24.63 15.06
N VAL A 29 17.00 25.16 16.22
CA VAL A 29 17.86 25.99 17.08
C VAL A 29 19.09 25.20 17.51
N ALA A 30 18.93 23.99 18.03
CA ALA A 30 20.02 23.12 18.45
C ALA A 30 20.94 22.76 17.27
N THR A 31 20.38 22.44 16.11
CA THR A 31 21.12 22.12 14.89
C THR A 31 21.97 23.30 14.43
N LYS A 32 21.38 24.51 14.42
CA LYS A 32 22.09 25.75 14.06
C LYS A 32 23.19 26.08 15.06
N LEU A 33 22.93 25.92 16.35
CA LEU A 33 23.90 26.14 17.42
C LEU A 33 25.08 25.16 17.30
N ASN A 34 24.80 23.87 17.06
CA ASN A 34 25.82 22.85 16.81
C ASN A 34 26.71 23.26 15.62
N LYS A 35 26.10 23.66 14.50
CA LYS A 35 26.83 24.09 13.30
C LYS A 35 27.72 25.32 13.55
N LEU A 36 27.21 26.31 14.29
CA LEU A 36 27.96 27.53 14.61
C LEU A 36 29.17 27.25 15.50
N ILE A 37 29.02 26.38 16.51
CA ILE A 37 30.11 26.05 17.43
C ILE A 37 31.10 25.06 16.80
N SER A 38 30.62 24.02 16.11
CA SER A 38 31.46 22.98 15.49
C SER A 38 32.35 23.50 14.35
N LEU A 39 31.86 24.45 13.55
CA LEU A 39 32.61 25.13 12.49
C LEU A 39 33.42 26.33 12.98
N GLY A 40 33.31 26.67 14.27
CA GLY A 40 34.07 27.73 14.90
C GLY A 40 35.54 27.38 15.13
N LYS A 41 36.38 28.41 15.35
CA LYS A 41 37.76 28.24 15.84
C LYS A 41 37.75 27.58 17.23
N ASP A 42 38.84 26.92 17.62
CA ASP A 42 38.93 26.23 18.92
C ASP A 42 38.69 27.15 20.12
N SER A 43 39.04 28.44 20.01
CA SER A 43 38.72 29.45 21.03
C SER A 43 37.22 29.62 21.25
N LEU A 44 36.40 29.52 20.20
CA LEU A 44 34.95 29.63 20.27
C LEU A 44 34.33 28.38 20.91
N LYS A 45 34.83 27.19 20.53
CA LYS A 45 34.43 25.91 21.14
C LYS A 45 34.73 25.89 22.64
N ASN A 46 35.91 26.37 23.03
CA ASN A 46 36.29 26.48 24.43
C ASN A 46 35.43 27.49 25.21
N LYS A 47 35.09 28.64 24.59
CA LYS A 47 34.23 29.67 25.20
C LYS A 47 32.80 29.18 25.44
N TYR A 48 32.23 28.44 24.48
CA TYR A 48 30.83 27.97 24.52
C TYR A 48 30.68 26.46 24.76
N LYS A 49 31.68 25.83 25.39
CA LYS A 49 31.74 24.38 25.64
C LYS A 49 30.51 23.78 26.32
N GLY A 50 29.92 24.47 27.31
CA GLY A 50 28.73 23.99 28.01
C GLY A 50 27.53 23.95 27.08
N ALA A 51 27.31 25.04 26.33
CA ALA A 51 26.27 25.10 25.30
C ALA A 51 26.46 24.02 24.24
N PHE A 52 27.70 23.71 23.86
CA PHE A 52 28.00 22.65 22.92
C PHE A 52 27.64 21.26 23.45
N ILE A 53 27.98 20.96 24.70
CA ILE A 53 27.59 19.71 25.38
C ILE A 53 26.07 19.58 25.44
N ASP A 54 25.39 20.63 25.91
CA ASP A 54 23.92 20.65 26.02
C ASP A 54 23.28 20.43 24.65
N THR A 55 23.79 21.09 23.61
CA THR A 55 23.33 20.90 22.23
C THR A 55 23.47 19.45 21.77
N LEU A 56 24.61 18.80 22.04
CA LEU A 56 24.83 17.41 21.64
C LEU A 56 23.96 16.43 22.43
N LYS A 57 23.73 16.66 23.72
CA LYS A 57 22.79 15.89 24.54
C LYS A 57 21.37 16.00 23.97
N PHE A 58 20.90 17.22 23.75
CA PHE A 58 19.58 17.50 23.19
C PHE A 58 19.40 16.81 21.83
N LEU A 59 20.33 17.04 20.90
CA LEU A 59 20.25 16.44 19.56
C LEU A 59 20.33 14.91 19.61
N SER A 60 21.16 14.32 20.48
CA SER A 60 21.19 12.86 20.61
C SER A 60 19.85 12.28 21.07
N GLU A 61 19.16 12.96 21.98
CA GLU A 61 17.86 12.49 22.49
C GLU A 61 16.75 12.71 21.45
N ALA A 62 16.69 13.90 20.84
CA ALA A 62 15.74 14.21 19.79
C ALA A 62 15.86 13.24 18.59
N GLU A 63 17.09 12.98 18.12
CA GLU A 63 17.34 12.05 17.03
C GLU A 63 17.00 10.60 17.41
N TYR A 64 17.21 10.19 18.67
CA TYR A 64 16.79 8.88 19.15
C TYR A 64 15.27 8.71 19.15
N LEU A 65 14.53 9.71 19.63
CA LEU A 65 13.07 9.71 19.63
C LEU A 65 12.50 9.72 18.20
N GLN A 66 13.20 10.37 17.28
CA GLN A 66 12.93 10.33 15.83
C GLN A 66 13.46 9.06 15.16
N LYS A 67 14.03 8.11 15.91
CA LYS A 67 14.60 6.85 15.44
C LYS A 67 15.72 7.00 14.40
N ASN A 68 16.38 8.15 14.36
CA ASN A 68 17.55 8.42 13.55
C ASN A 68 18.83 8.01 14.29
N TYR A 69 18.99 6.69 14.45
CA TYR A 69 20.05 6.11 15.28
C TYR A 69 21.46 6.44 14.79
N GLU A 70 21.67 6.64 13.48
CA GLU A 70 22.96 7.04 12.93
C GLU A 70 23.35 8.47 13.36
N SER A 71 22.41 9.43 13.25
CA SER A 71 22.64 10.81 13.69
C SER A 71 22.81 10.89 15.20
N CYS A 72 22.00 10.15 15.95
CA CYS A 72 22.16 10.01 17.39
C CYS A 72 23.58 9.54 17.78
N LEU A 73 24.07 8.44 17.19
CA LEU A 73 25.43 7.94 17.44
C LEU A 73 26.51 8.95 17.05
N LYS A 74 26.31 9.71 15.98
CA LYS A 74 27.25 10.77 15.58
C LYS A 74 27.36 11.83 16.68
N HIS A 75 26.23 12.27 17.25
CA HIS A 75 26.23 13.24 18.35
C HIS A 75 26.82 12.66 19.64
N ILE A 76 26.52 11.41 19.98
CA ILE A 76 27.12 10.72 21.14
C ILE A 76 28.64 10.57 20.96
N LYS A 77 29.13 10.22 19.77
CA LYS A 77 30.58 10.15 19.49
C LYS A 77 31.24 11.52 19.62
N GLN A 78 30.62 12.58 19.11
CA GLN A 78 31.12 13.95 19.29
C GLN A 78 31.16 14.35 20.76
N LEU A 79 30.14 13.96 21.53
CA LEU A 79 30.06 14.20 22.96
C LEU A 79 31.20 13.49 23.71
N LYS A 80 31.43 12.19 23.42
CA LYS A 80 32.49 11.38 24.03
C LYS A 80 33.91 11.87 23.72
N LEU A 81 34.12 12.50 22.57
CA LEU A 81 35.40 13.10 22.18
C LEU A 81 35.70 14.43 22.90
N SER A 82 34.72 15.03 23.58
CA SER A 82 34.90 16.27 24.33
C SER A 82 35.61 16.02 25.67
N GLU A 83 36.75 16.66 25.92
CA GLU A 83 37.43 16.63 27.22
C GLU A 83 36.55 17.12 28.38
N PHE A 84 35.54 17.94 28.08
CA PHE A 84 34.60 18.45 29.07
C PHE A 84 33.53 17.41 29.43
N TYR A 85 33.19 16.51 28.52
CA TYR A 85 32.28 15.40 28.81
C TYR A 85 32.85 14.44 29.85
N LYS A 86 34.17 14.26 29.89
CA LYS A 86 34.84 13.47 30.94
C LYS A 86 34.65 14.03 32.36
N LYS A 87 34.23 15.31 32.48
CA LYS A 87 33.97 16.00 33.75
C LYS A 87 32.47 16.11 34.06
N GLU A 88 31.60 15.57 33.22
CA GLU A 88 30.15 15.55 33.45
C GLU A 88 29.80 14.59 34.60
N PRO A 89 28.62 14.76 35.22
CA PRO A 89 28.12 13.82 36.21
C PRO A 89 28.10 12.39 35.65
N ILE A 90 28.44 11.41 36.49
CA ILE A 90 28.52 10.01 36.07
C ILE A 90 27.19 9.49 35.49
N SER A 91 26.06 9.98 35.98
CA SER A 91 24.72 9.68 35.45
C SER A 91 24.57 10.09 33.98
N THR A 92 25.07 11.25 33.61
CA THR A 92 25.09 11.74 32.22
C THR A 92 25.98 10.87 31.33
N VAL A 93 27.14 10.45 31.85
CA VAL A 93 28.06 9.57 31.13
C VAL A 93 27.41 8.21 30.86
N ARG A 94 26.75 7.66 31.89
CA ARG A 94 26.03 6.38 31.83
C ARG A 94 24.86 6.43 30.86
N HIS A 95 24.05 7.49 30.91
CA HIS A 95 22.92 7.69 30.01
C HIS A 95 23.36 7.68 28.54
N ALA A 96 24.34 8.52 28.16
CA ALA A 96 24.77 8.57 26.76
C ALA A 96 25.46 7.28 26.30
N THR A 97 26.03 6.51 27.24
CA THR A 97 26.62 5.19 26.94
C THR A 97 25.54 4.16 26.64
N ILE A 98 24.51 4.06 27.49
CA ILE A 98 23.34 3.17 27.27
C ILE A 98 22.62 3.55 25.98
N ARG A 99 22.39 4.85 25.75
CA ARG A 99 21.80 5.36 24.51
C ARG A 99 22.62 4.97 23.27
N GLY A 100 23.95 5.01 23.39
CA GLY A 100 24.85 4.55 22.34
C GLY A 100 24.65 3.07 22.02
N PHE A 101 24.60 2.22 23.05
CA PHE A 101 24.32 0.79 22.86
C PHE A 101 22.95 0.54 22.23
N GLN A 102 21.91 1.27 22.65
CA GLN A 102 20.58 1.18 22.03
C GLN A 102 20.64 1.45 20.53
N CYS A 103 21.27 2.55 20.12
CA CYS A 103 21.41 2.88 18.71
C CYS A 103 22.20 1.80 17.94
N ASP A 104 23.29 1.29 18.51
CA ASP A 104 24.11 0.28 17.85
C ASP A 104 23.40 -1.06 17.68
N VAL A 105 22.58 -1.47 18.66
CA VAL A 105 21.72 -2.65 18.55
C VAL A 105 20.65 -2.44 17.48
N PHE A 106 19.88 -1.34 17.51
CA PHE A 106 18.86 -1.08 16.48
C PHE A 106 19.46 -1.04 15.07
N LEU A 107 20.60 -0.36 14.87
CA LEU A 107 21.29 -0.37 13.58
C LEU A 107 21.77 -1.75 13.19
N GLY A 108 22.28 -2.54 14.14
CA GLY A 108 22.67 -3.93 13.90
C GLY A 108 21.48 -4.77 13.43
N ILE A 109 20.31 -4.58 14.04
CA ILE A 109 19.07 -5.26 13.68
C ILE A 109 18.63 -4.87 12.27
N TYR A 110 18.61 -3.56 11.96
CA TYR A 110 18.21 -3.06 10.64
C TYR A 110 19.12 -3.55 9.52
N GLN A 111 20.39 -3.78 9.83
CA GLN A 111 21.38 -4.32 8.91
C GLN A 111 21.42 -5.85 8.86
N ASN A 112 20.59 -6.55 9.66
CA ASN A 112 20.67 -7.99 9.91
C ASN A 112 22.10 -8.46 10.24
N ASN A 113 22.86 -7.65 10.99
CA ASN A 113 24.26 -7.87 11.27
C ASN A 113 24.46 -8.56 12.63
N PHE A 114 24.31 -9.88 12.64
CA PHE A 114 24.50 -10.73 13.82
C PHE A 114 25.88 -10.55 14.46
N GLY A 115 26.93 -10.38 13.65
CA GLY A 115 28.30 -10.16 14.14
C GLY A 115 28.42 -8.88 14.97
N LYS A 116 27.88 -7.77 14.45
CA LYS A 116 27.85 -6.49 15.17
C LYS A 116 27.07 -6.61 16.49
N ILE A 117 25.87 -7.19 16.46
CA ILE A 117 25.04 -7.33 17.67
C ILE A 117 25.74 -8.19 18.72
N ASN A 118 26.42 -9.26 18.31
CA ASN A 118 27.16 -10.12 19.24
C ASN A 118 28.32 -9.37 19.93
N ILE A 119 29.02 -8.48 19.21
CA ILE A 119 30.06 -7.60 19.80
C ILE A 119 29.41 -6.63 20.79
N VAL A 120 28.38 -5.91 20.36
CA VAL A 120 27.68 -4.91 21.18
C VAL A 120 27.07 -5.56 22.44
N LYS A 121 26.54 -6.78 22.34
CA LYS A 121 26.03 -7.54 23.49
C LYS A 121 27.12 -7.83 24.52
N LYS A 122 28.33 -8.22 24.08
CA LYS A 122 29.47 -8.44 25.00
C LYS A 122 29.86 -7.16 25.71
N GLU A 123 29.98 -6.06 24.97
CA GLU A 123 30.29 -4.74 25.53
C GLU A 123 29.20 -4.26 26.52
N LEU A 124 27.92 -4.53 26.24
CA LEU A 124 26.80 -4.28 27.14
C LEU A 124 26.91 -5.08 28.44
N ILE A 125 27.28 -6.38 28.37
CA ILE A 125 27.46 -7.22 29.56
C ILE A 125 28.63 -6.69 30.40
N GLU A 126 29.79 -6.45 29.80
CA GLU A 126 30.97 -5.91 30.48
C GLU A 126 30.69 -4.56 31.16
N TYR A 127 29.95 -3.68 30.48
CA TYR A 127 29.51 -2.42 31.05
C TYR A 127 28.56 -2.61 32.25
N GLY A 128 27.63 -3.55 32.13
CA GLY A 128 26.65 -3.88 33.17
C GLY A 128 27.27 -4.49 34.42
N ASP A 129 28.24 -5.37 34.27
CA ASP A 129 28.96 -6.00 35.39
C ASP A 129 29.61 -4.96 36.32
N ILE A 130 30.01 -3.81 35.76
CA ILE A 130 30.64 -2.71 36.50
C ILE A 130 29.60 -1.69 37.00
N ASN A 131 28.58 -1.36 36.19
CA ASN A 131 27.75 -0.18 36.42
C ASN A 131 26.29 -0.47 36.82
N ARG A 132 25.75 -1.65 36.54
CA ARG A 132 24.29 -1.92 36.60
C ARG A 132 23.69 -1.71 37.99
N SER A 133 24.41 -2.05 39.05
CA SER A 133 23.94 -1.88 40.44
C SER A 133 23.78 -0.41 40.84
N GLU A 134 24.45 0.50 40.14
CA GLU A 134 24.46 1.93 40.41
C GLU A 134 23.66 2.75 39.39
N LEU A 135 22.92 2.08 38.50
CA LEU A 135 22.01 2.75 37.57
C LEU A 135 20.73 3.17 38.31
N GLU A 136 20.23 4.35 37.95
CA GLU A 136 18.87 4.76 38.28
C GLU A 136 17.86 3.79 37.63
N VAL A 137 16.69 3.61 38.25
CA VAL A 137 15.69 2.62 37.85
C VAL A 137 15.38 2.67 36.35
N ASN A 138 15.06 3.85 35.82
CA ASN A 138 14.71 4.01 34.39
C ASN A 138 15.87 3.61 33.46
N LEU A 139 17.11 3.98 33.80
CA LEU A 139 18.30 3.62 33.02
C LEU A 139 18.63 2.13 33.10
N LYS A 140 18.35 1.51 34.25
CA LYS A 140 18.49 0.07 34.43
C LYS A 140 17.47 -0.69 33.57
N ASP A 141 16.23 -0.20 33.51
CA ASP A 141 15.19 -0.79 32.66
C ASP A 141 15.56 -0.65 31.18
N ASP A 142 16.05 0.52 30.76
CA ASP A 142 16.57 0.74 29.40
C ASP A 142 17.73 -0.21 29.06
N TYR A 143 18.65 -0.43 30.01
CA TYR A 143 19.76 -1.36 29.88
C TYR A 143 19.29 -2.82 29.76
N ASP A 144 18.40 -3.26 30.65
CA ASP A 144 17.91 -4.64 30.66
C ASP A 144 17.08 -4.93 29.40
N LYS A 145 16.26 -3.96 28.95
CA LYS A 145 15.49 -4.03 27.70
C LYS A 145 16.39 -4.18 26.47
N ILE A 146 17.46 -3.40 26.36
CA ILE A 146 18.35 -3.48 25.20
C ILE A 146 19.18 -4.77 25.17
N LEU A 147 19.62 -5.25 26.35
CA LEU A 147 20.32 -6.51 26.47
C LEU A 147 19.42 -7.70 26.09
N ASP A 148 18.15 -7.66 26.50
CA ASP A 148 17.14 -8.65 26.13
C ASP A 148 16.85 -8.62 24.63
N LEU A 149 16.71 -7.42 24.03
CA LEU A 149 16.52 -7.26 22.59
C LEU A 149 17.69 -7.83 21.79
N ALA A 150 18.93 -7.50 22.17
CA ALA A 150 20.13 -8.02 21.53
C ALA A 150 20.21 -9.55 21.64
N SER A 151 19.87 -10.10 22.80
CA SER A 151 19.83 -11.56 23.02
C SER A 151 18.75 -12.22 22.17
N SER A 152 17.56 -11.65 22.15
CA SER A 152 16.41 -12.18 21.41
C SER A 152 16.64 -12.16 19.90
N PHE A 153 17.33 -11.12 19.38
CA PHE A 153 17.71 -11.09 17.98
C PHE A 153 18.67 -12.23 17.62
N LEU A 154 19.71 -12.44 18.43
CA LEU A 154 20.70 -13.51 18.21
C LEU A 154 20.08 -14.90 18.33
N ASN A 155 19.06 -15.06 19.18
CA ASN A 155 18.33 -16.31 19.39
C ASN A 155 17.16 -16.51 18.41
N ASN A 156 16.90 -15.55 17.51
CA ASN A 156 15.74 -15.56 16.61
C ASN A 156 14.38 -15.66 17.34
N SER A 157 14.26 -15.03 18.50
CA SER A 157 13.08 -15.07 19.36
C SER A 157 12.30 -13.75 19.42
N ILE A 158 12.74 -12.72 18.68
CA ILE A 158 11.95 -11.50 18.47
C ILE A 158 10.70 -11.83 17.66
N LYS A 159 9.55 -11.32 18.10
CA LYS A 159 8.28 -11.49 17.41
C LYS A 159 7.67 -10.14 17.05
N THR A 160 7.12 -10.05 15.85
CA THR A 160 6.20 -8.99 15.47
C THR A 160 4.78 -9.55 15.51
N ILE A 161 3.90 -8.82 16.18
CA ILE A 161 2.48 -9.13 16.32
C ILE A 161 1.72 -7.99 15.65
N VAL A 162 0.84 -8.34 14.72
CA VAL A 162 -0.06 -7.41 14.04
C VAL A 162 -1.48 -7.87 14.29
N ASN A 163 -2.30 -6.99 14.86
CA ASN A 163 -3.73 -7.25 15.01
C ASN A 163 -4.52 -6.34 14.09
N PHE A 164 -5.50 -6.89 13.37
CA PHE A 164 -6.48 -6.11 12.62
C PHE A 164 -7.79 -6.88 12.49
N LYS A 165 -8.85 -6.13 12.18
CA LYS A 165 -10.21 -6.65 12.04
C LYS A 165 -10.47 -7.09 10.60
N LEU A 166 -10.99 -8.30 10.42
CA LEU A 166 -11.45 -8.83 9.15
C LEU A 166 -12.92 -8.44 8.91
N PRO A 167 -13.34 -8.21 7.65
CA PRO A 167 -14.73 -7.86 7.33
C PRO A 167 -15.67 -9.07 7.31
N TYR A 168 -15.18 -10.28 7.63
CA TYR A 168 -15.94 -11.52 7.63
C TYR A 168 -15.46 -12.42 8.77
N LYS A 169 -16.26 -13.42 9.12
CA LYS A 169 -15.93 -14.45 10.11
C LYS A 169 -15.01 -15.53 9.50
N ILE A 170 -14.01 -15.97 10.25
CA ILE A 170 -13.23 -17.18 10.01
C ILE A 170 -13.65 -18.22 11.06
N ASP A 171 -14.09 -19.39 10.61
CA ASP A 171 -14.61 -20.47 11.47
C ASP A 171 -13.48 -21.34 12.03
N ILE A 172 -12.57 -20.70 12.77
CA ILE A 172 -11.51 -21.34 13.53
C ILE A 172 -11.70 -20.96 15.00
N SER A 173 -11.67 -21.96 15.88
CA SER A 173 -11.83 -21.74 17.33
C SER A 173 -10.76 -20.79 17.88
N GLU A 174 -11.12 -19.99 18.89
CA GLU A 174 -10.19 -19.04 19.52
C GLU A 174 -9.03 -19.74 20.25
N ASP A 175 -9.21 -21.01 20.61
CA ASP A 175 -8.20 -21.84 21.25
C ASP A 175 -7.18 -22.43 20.26
N GLU A 176 -7.48 -22.38 18.95
CA GLU A 176 -6.64 -22.95 17.91
C GLU A 176 -5.65 -21.94 17.34
N GLU A 177 -4.44 -22.41 17.04
CA GLU A 177 -3.38 -21.62 16.43
C GLU A 177 -2.98 -22.24 15.09
N VAL A 178 -3.12 -21.47 14.01
CA VAL A 178 -2.71 -21.92 12.68
C VAL A 178 -1.29 -21.46 12.40
N ILE A 179 -0.38 -22.41 12.22
CA ILE A 179 1.02 -22.14 11.92
C ILE A 179 1.33 -22.57 10.48
N TYR A 180 1.94 -21.69 9.70
CA TYR A 180 2.37 -21.97 8.33
C TYR A 180 3.62 -21.16 7.95
N GLU A 181 4.24 -21.54 6.83
CA GLU A 181 5.42 -20.87 6.30
C GLU A 181 5.09 -20.11 5.01
N TYR A 182 5.53 -18.87 4.91
CA TYR A 182 5.40 -18.03 3.72
C TYR A 182 6.65 -17.17 3.54
N LYS A 183 7.29 -17.22 2.37
CA LYS A 183 8.55 -16.50 2.07
C LYS A 183 9.63 -16.71 3.15
N ASP A 184 9.86 -17.96 3.56
CA ASP A 184 10.84 -18.37 4.57
C ASP A 184 10.61 -17.75 5.97
N ILE A 185 9.38 -17.32 6.26
CA ILE A 185 8.95 -16.80 7.56
C ILE A 185 7.82 -17.68 8.09
N GLN A 186 7.96 -18.13 9.34
CA GLN A 186 6.88 -18.82 10.03
C GLN A 186 5.88 -17.81 10.59
N PHE A 187 4.63 -17.94 10.16
CA PHE A 187 3.48 -17.17 10.62
C PHE A 187 2.61 -18.01 11.54
N SER A 188 2.01 -17.35 12.52
CA SER A 188 0.99 -17.89 13.42
C SER A 188 -0.23 -16.97 13.37
N LEU A 189 -1.42 -17.57 13.23
CA LEU A 189 -2.70 -16.87 13.24
C LEU A 189 -3.55 -17.35 14.40
N LYS A 190 -4.17 -16.38 15.08
CA LYS A 190 -5.29 -16.61 15.99
C LYS A 190 -6.46 -15.72 15.61
N PHE A 191 -7.65 -16.27 15.75
CA PHE A 191 -8.89 -15.59 15.42
C PHE A 191 -9.74 -15.43 16.66
N LYS A 192 -10.45 -14.31 16.74
CA LYS A 192 -11.50 -14.08 17.73
C LYS A 192 -12.77 -13.65 17.04
N THR A 193 -13.88 -14.31 17.31
CA THR A 193 -15.15 -13.95 16.66
C THR A 193 -15.80 -12.79 17.41
N ILE A 194 -16.20 -11.77 16.66
CA ILE A 194 -16.98 -10.63 17.14
C ILE A 194 -18.38 -10.74 16.57
N ASN A 195 -19.36 -10.88 17.44
CA ASN A 195 -20.78 -10.82 17.09
C ASN A 195 -21.25 -9.36 17.07
N ASN A 196 -21.78 -8.91 15.94
CA ASN A 196 -22.34 -7.57 15.76
C ASN A 196 -23.81 -7.52 16.24
N ILE A 197 -24.02 -7.81 17.52
CA ILE A 197 -25.34 -8.01 18.14
C ILE A 197 -26.24 -6.76 17.99
N THR A 198 -25.66 -5.56 17.95
CA THR A 198 -26.42 -4.30 17.82
C THR A 198 -27.10 -4.10 16.46
N GLN A 199 -26.78 -4.91 15.44
CA GLN A 199 -27.36 -4.82 14.10
C GLN A 199 -28.40 -5.90 13.81
N VAL A 200 -28.65 -6.83 14.74
CA VAL A 200 -29.51 -7.99 14.51
C VAL A 200 -30.93 -7.72 15.07
N PRO A 201 -31.98 -7.71 14.22
CA PRO A 201 -33.36 -7.43 14.68
C PRO A 201 -34.03 -8.61 15.40
N PHE A 202 -33.32 -9.72 15.63
CA PHE A 202 -33.85 -10.95 16.21
C PHE A 202 -32.88 -11.52 17.24
N GLU A 203 -33.39 -12.17 18.29
CA GLU A 203 -32.59 -12.90 19.27
C GLU A 203 -32.89 -14.40 19.16
N ALA A 204 -31.84 -15.24 19.15
CA ALA A 204 -32.03 -16.68 19.21
C ALA A 204 -32.38 -17.07 20.65
N THR A 205 -33.49 -17.80 20.82
CA THR A 205 -33.96 -18.23 22.15
C THR A 205 -33.03 -19.26 22.79
N ASN A 206 -32.29 -20.01 21.97
CA ASN A 206 -31.17 -20.89 22.33
C ASN A 206 -30.22 -20.98 21.13
N GLY A 207 -28.97 -20.53 21.29
CA GLY A 207 -27.94 -20.64 20.24
C GLY A 207 -27.42 -19.28 19.76
N VAL A 208 -26.71 -19.30 18.62
CA VAL A 208 -26.09 -18.13 17.98
C VAL A 208 -26.77 -17.91 16.63
N ILE A 209 -27.11 -16.66 16.31
CA ILE A 209 -27.57 -16.30 14.97
C ILE A 209 -26.37 -15.99 14.11
N GLU A 210 -26.19 -16.76 13.04
CA GLU A 210 -25.17 -16.55 12.03
C GLU A 210 -25.82 -16.50 10.66
N LEU A 211 -25.22 -15.72 9.77
CA LEU A 211 -25.64 -15.65 8.38
C LEU A 211 -24.77 -16.64 7.57
N ASP A 212 -25.42 -17.61 6.91
CA ASP A 212 -24.78 -18.73 6.18
C ASP A 212 -23.66 -18.28 5.21
N ARG A 213 -23.74 -17.05 4.68
CA ARG A 213 -22.72 -16.46 3.81
C ARG A 213 -22.45 -15.01 4.18
N ASP A 214 -21.91 -14.79 5.37
CA ASP A 214 -21.67 -13.44 5.88
C ASP A 214 -20.43 -12.77 5.26
N LYS A 215 -20.49 -12.54 3.94
CA LYS A 215 -19.40 -11.96 3.15
C LYS A 215 -18.94 -10.59 3.67
N TYR A 216 -19.86 -9.81 4.21
CA TYR A 216 -19.63 -8.42 4.63
C TYR A 216 -19.63 -8.26 6.15
N GLY A 217 -19.69 -9.37 6.90
CA GLY A 217 -19.62 -9.38 8.36
C GLY A 217 -20.75 -8.61 9.03
N VAL A 218 -21.96 -8.69 8.46
CA VAL A 218 -23.16 -8.02 8.96
C VAL A 218 -23.51 -8.54 10.36
N TYR A 219 -23.42 -9.85 10.57
CA TYR A 219 -23.75 -10.50 11.84
C TYR A 219 -22.49 -10.80 12.66
N SER A 220 -21.41 -11.18 11.98
CA SER A 220 -20.19 -11.61 12.65
C SER A 220 -18.95 -11.30 11.83
N CYS A 221 -17.89 -10.91 12.52
CA CYS A 221 -16.59 -10.65 11.93
C CYS A 221 -15.49 -11.24 12.81
N SER A 222 -14.25 -11.27 12.34
CA SER A 222 -13.13 -11.79 13.13
C SER A 222 -12.08 -10.72 13.41
N ASP A 223 -11.62 -10.64 14.65
CA ASP A 223 -10.31 -10.07 14.93
C ASP A 223 -9.25 -11.11 14.59
N LEU A 224 -8.23 -10.70 13.84
CA LEU A 224 -7.08 -11.52 13.51
C LEU A 224 -5.85 -11.02 14.27
N MET A 225 -5.17 -11.93 14.97
CA MET A 225 -3.83 -11.74 15.50
C MET A 225 -2.86 -12.55 14.65
N LEU A 226 -1.95 -11.86 13.96
CA LEU A 226 -0.91 -12.45 13.12
C LEU A 226 0.45 -12.22 13.79
N THR A 227 1.18 -13.30 14.07
CA THR A 227 2.48 -13.29 14.74
C THR A 227 3.55 -13.93 13.85
N PHE A 228 4.74 -13.34 13.78
CA PHE A 228 5.88 -13.94 13.09
C PHE A 228 7.22 -13.58 13.75
N ASN A 229 8.20 -14.49 13.65
CA ASN A 229 9.51 -14.39 14.32
C ASN A 229 10.49 -13.54 13.51
N LYS A 230 10.23 -12.24 13.38
CA LYS A 230 11.12 -11.30 12.72
C LYS A 230 10.92 -9.92 13.32
N PHE A 231 12.00 -9.17 13.49
CA PHE A 231 11.89 -7.76 13.83
C PHE A 231 11.37 -6.97 12.61
N PHE A 232 10.36 -6.11 12.82
CA PHE A 232 9.87 -5.20 11.78
C PHE A 232 9.72 -3.78 12.32
N ASP A 233 10.37 -2.79 11.69
CA ASP A 233 10.22 -1.38 12.08
C ASP A 233 8.94 -0.77 11.51
N ALA A 234 7.84 -1.08 12.19
CA ALA A 234 6.52 -0.61 11.81
C ALA A 234 6.37 0.92 11.86
N THR A 235 7.29 1.67 12.47
CA THR A 235 7.18 3.14 12.52
C THR A 235 7.51 3.79 11.19
N HIS A 236 8.44 3.23 10.43
CA HIS A 236 8.80 3.76 9.11
C HIS A 236 8.16 2.99 7.96
N TYR A 237 7.86 1.70 8.17
CA TYR A 237 7.54 0.76 7.10
C TYR A 237 6.18 0.07 7.28
N ILE A 238 5.23 0.73 7.94
CA ILE A 238 3.90 0.15 8.25
C ILE A 238 3.17 -0.41 7.02
N ASN A 239 3.24 0.28 5.88
CA ASN A 239 2.57 -0.17 4.65
C ASN A 239 3.17 -1.48 4.13
N GLU A 240 4.49 -1.61 4.21
CA GLU A 240 5.20 -2.82 3.80
C GLU A 240 4.91 -3.99 4.75
N LEU A 241 4.76 -3.70 6.05
CA LEU A 241 4.29 -4.69 7.04
C LEU A 241 2.89 -5.18 6.70
N LEU A 242 1.95 -4.27 6.47
CA LEU A 242 0.57 -4.63 6.17
C LEU A 242 0.46 -5.37 4.84
N ALA A 243 1.28 -5.03 3.85
CA ALA A 243 1.36 -5.77 2.58
C ALA A 243 1.83 -7.21 2.82
N LEU A 244 2.90 -7.42 3.57
CA LEU A 244 3.39 -8.75 3.94
C LEU A 244 2.32 -9.56 4.70
N CYS A 245 1.66 -8.94 5.67
CA CYS A 245 0.59 -9.57 6.45
C CYS A 245 -0.60 -9.96 5.56
N SER A 246 -1.03 -9.07 4.66
CA SER A 246 -2.13 -9.30 3.73
C SER A 246 -1.80 -10.44 2.75
N GLU A 247 -0.62 -10.42 2.13
CA GLU A 247 -0.16 -11.48 1.23
C GLU A 247 -0.08 -12.84 1.95
N SER A 248 0.50 -12.86 3.14
CA SER A 248 0.62 -14.07 3.96
C SER A 248 -0.75 -14.61 4.38
N PHE A 249 -1.66 -13.73 4.82
CA PHE A 249 -3.02 -14.13 5.19
C PHE A 249 -3.80 -14.63 3.98
N ASN A 250 -3.67 -14.00 2.82
CA ASN A 250 -4.32 -14.45 1.58
C ASN A 250 -3.82 -15.81 1.13
N TYR A 251 -2.52 -16.09 1.31
CA TYR A 251 -1.97 -17.42 1.09
C TYR A 251 -2.68 -18.47 1.96
N PHE A 252 -2.83 -18.22 3.27
CA PHE A 252 -3.64 -19.07 4.15
C PHE A 252 -5.10 -19.17 3.68
N LEU A 253 -5.70 -18.03 3.31
CA LEU A 253 -7.11 -17.93 2.96
C LEU A 253 -7.47 -18.75 1.73
N ASP A 254 -6.57 -18.84 0.74
CA ASP A 254 -6.77 -19.66 -0.45
C ASP A 254 -6.92 -21.16 -0.11
N TYR A 255 -6.10 -21.68 0.82
CA TYR A 255 -6.24 -23.04 1.34
C TYR A 255 -7.48 -23.21 2.21
N TYR A 256 -7.78 -22.22 3.06
CA TYR A 256 -8.99 -22.21 3.88
C TYR A 256 -10.24 -22.33 3.02
N LYS A 257 -10.42 -21.43 2.02
CA LYS A 257 -11.57 -21.44 1.10
C LYS A 257 -11.69 -22.74 0.33
N THR A 258 -10.58 -23.30 -0.12
CA THR A 258 -10.57 -24.57 -0.86
C THR A 258 -11.02 -25.73 0.01
N THR A 259 -10.61 -25.72 1.28
CA THR A 259 -10.91 -26.78 2.25
C THR A 259 -12.34 -26.70 2.79
N THR A 260 -12.80 -25.49 3.15
CA THR A 260 -14.14 -25.25 3.74
C THR A 260 -15.22 -25.05 2.68
N LYS A 261 -14.84 -24.81 1.43
CA LYS A 261 -15.72 -24.40 0.31
C LYS A 261 -16.35 -23.02 0.49
N TYR A 262 -15.78 -22.16 1.33
CA TYR A 262 -16.26 -20.79 1.58
C TYR A 262 -15.86 -19.82 0.46
N TYR A 263 -16.36 -20.08 -0.75
CA TYR A 263 -16.02 -19.34 -1.97
C TYR A 263 -16.44 -17.86 -1.94
N TRP A 264 -17.33 -17.47 -1.03
CA TRP A 264 -17.83 -16.11 -0.91
C TRP A 264 -16.89 -15.17 -0.16
N ILE A 265 -15.86 -15.71 0.52
CA ILE A 265 -14.85 -14.91 1.21
C ILE A 265 -13.84 -14.39 0.18
N ASP A 266 -13.72 -13.06 0.10
CA ASP A 266 -12.76 -12.39 -0.76
C ASP A 266 -11.37 -12.32 -0.09
N ASN A 267 -10.32 -12.30 -0.92
CA ASN A 267 -8.98 -11.99 -0.46
C ASN A 267 -8.95 -10.62 0.22
N LEU A 268 -8.20 -10.55 1.31
CA LEU A 268 -7.94 -9.32 2.04
C LEU A 268 -7.11 -8.38 1.16
N ASN A 269 -7.60 -7.17 0.94
CA ASN A 269 -6.82 -6.09 0.34
C ASN A 269 -6.42 -5.08 1.41
N LEU A 270 -5.42 -4.23 1.13
CA LEU A 270 -4.96 -3.25 2.11
C LEU A 270 -6.06 -2.24 2.48
N SER A 271 -6.94 -1.92 1.54
CA SER A 271 -8.07 -1.02 1.78
C SER A 271 -9.09 -1.58 2.77
N GLN A 272 -9.13 -2.90 3.03
CA GLN A 272 -10.02 -3.52 4.00
C GLN A 272 -9.44 -3.51 5.43
N ILE A 273 -8.14 -3.24 5.59
CA ILE A 273 -7.50 -3.14 6.91
C ILE A 273 -7.82 -1.77 7.51
N GLN A 274 -8.94 -1.68 8.21
CA GLN A 274 -9.45 -0.42 8.77
C GLN A 274 -8.58 0.12 9.90
N VAL A 275 -8.19 -0.76 10.82
CA VAL A 275 -7.37 -0.42 11.99
C VAL A 275 -6.41 -1.56 12.23
N SER A 276 -5.15 -1.21 12.43
CA SER A 276 -4.15 -2.15 12.91
C SER A 276 -3.50 -1.65 14.19
N ASN A 277 -3.16 -2.58 15.07
CA ASN A 277 -2.17 -2.34 16.11
C ASN A 277 -0.96 -3.24 15.83
N VAL A 278 0.22 -2.73 16.14
CA VAL A 278 1.48 -3.45 15.92
C VAL A 278 2.29 -3.43 17.19
N LYS A 279 2.80 -4.60 17.57
CA LYS A 279 3.76 -4.77 18.64
C LYS A 279 4.98 -5.53 18.16
N VAL A 280 6.15 -5.10 18.60
CA VAL A 280 7.38 -5.88 18.51
C VAL A 280 7.76 -6.25 19.92
N ILE A 281 7.93 -7.55 20.16
CA ILE A 281 8.23 -8.11 21.47
C ILE A 281 9.55 -8.89 21.42
N SER A 282 10.26 -8.88 22.53
CA SER A 282 11.40 -9.75 22.81
C SER A 282 10.98 -10.81 23.83
N GLU A 283 11.92 -11.65 24.30
CA GLU A 283 11.60 -12.71 25.27
C GLU A 283 11.00 -12.18 26.57
N LYS A 284 11.41 -10.99 27.04
CA LYS A 284 10.98 -10.44 28.33
C LYS A 284 10.20 -9.14 28.24
N TYR A 285 10.20 -8.46 27.09
CA TYR A 285 9.58 -7.15 26.93
C TYR A 285 8.58 -7.15 25.77
N ASP A 286 7.39 -6.59 25.99
CA ASP A 286 6.28 -6.59 25.04
C ASP A 286 6.09 -5.27 24.29
N ASP A 287 7.02 -4.33 24.47
CA ASP A 287 6.90 -2.93 24.07
C ASP A 287 8.17 -2.40 23.39
N ILE A 288 8.93 -3.26 22.69
CA ILE A 288 10.11 -2.82 21.91
C ILE A 288 9.68 -1.76 20.88
N ILE A 289 8.59 -2.05 20.16
CA ILE A 289 7.83 -1.08 19.36
C ILE A 289 6.36 -1.33 19.67
N SER A 290 5.59 -0.27 19.90
CA SER A 290 4.15 -0.35 20.12
C SER A 290 3.46 0.77 19.34
N ILE A 291 2.72 0.40 18.31
CA ILE A 291 1.84 1.29 17.56
C ILE A 291 0.42 0.92 17.96
N PRO A 292 -0.21 1.68 18.88
CA PRO A 292 -1.49 1.30 19.45
C PRO A 292 -2.65 1.42 18.44
N PHE A 293 -2.48 2.30 17.45
CA PHE A 293 -3.48 2.56 16.42
C PHE A 293 -2.82 3.05 15.14
N TYR A 294 -3.15 2.41 14.03
CA TYR A 294 -2.84 2.87 12.69
C TYR A 294 -4.06 2.67 11.77
N SER A 295 -4.44 3.72 11.03
CA SER A 295 -5.40 3.67 9.95
C SER A 295 -4.68 4.00 8.64
N GLY A 296 -4.66 3.04 7.71
CA GLY A 296 -4.15 3.27 6.35
C GLY A 296 -5.07 4.13 5.50
N GLN A 297 -6.28 4.44 6.01
CA GLN A 297 -7.28 5.25 5.31
C GLN A 297 -7.32 6.68 5.83
N SER A 298 -7.53 7.62 4.91
CA SER A 298 -7.88 9.01 5.23
C SER A 298 -9.29 9.07 5.80
N ILE A 299 -9.42 9.50 7.05
CA ILE A 299 -10.72 9.71 7.70
C ILE A 299 -11.14 11.15 7.48
N LEU A 300 -12.29 11.33 6.82
CA LEU A 300 -12.91 12.64 6.65
C LEU A 300 -13.88 12.89 7.80
N PHE A 301 -13.60 13.91 8.61
CA PHE A 301 -14.51 14.40 9.63
C PHE A 301 -15.38 15.51 9.05
N SER A 302 -16.70 15.37 9.19
CA SER A 302 -17.64 16.40 8.80
C SER A 302 -18.77 16.48 9.81
N ASP A 303 -19.20 17.71 10.12
CA ASP A 303 -20.31 17.97 11.04
C ASP A 303 -21.65 17.48 10.46
N LYS A 304 -21.70 17.19 9.15
CA LYS A 304 -22.89 16.71 8.45
C LYS A 304 -22.52 15.65 7.41
N PRO A 305 -23.40 14.69 7.13
CA PRO A 305 -23.16 13.73 6.05
C PRO A 305 -23.00 14.44 4.70
N SER A 306 -22.12 13.90 3.85
CA SER A 306 -21.96 14.36 2.47
C SER A 306 -23.10 13.79 1.63
N TYR A 307 -24.12 14.62 1.37
CA TYR A 307 -25.18 14.29 0.43
C TYR A 307 -24.82 14.78 -0.98
N ILE A 308 -25.33 14.08 -2.00
CA ILE A 308 -25.26 14.56 -3.37
C ILE A 308 -25.93 15.94 -3.50
N THR A 309 -25.44 16.76 -4.44
CA THR A 309 -26.01 18.09 -4.69
C THR A 309 -27.42 17.98 -5.28
N GLN A 310 -28.24 19.03 -5.10
CA GLN A 310 -29.58 19.11 -5.71
C GLN A 310 -29.55 19.04 -7.24
N GLU A 311 -28.49 19.55 -7.86
CA GLU A 311 -28.23 19.42 -9.29
C GLU A 311 -28.09 17.95 -9.69
N LYS A 312 -27.22 17.20 -9.02
CA LYS A 312 -27.02 15.76 -9.27
C LYS A 312 -28.26 14.93 -8.97
N PHE A 313 -29.02 15.32 -7.95
CA PHE A 313 -30.29 14.66 -7.65
C PHE A 313 -31.34 14.89 -8.75
N SER A 314 -31.40 16.10 -9.33
CA SER A 314 -32.25 16.41 -10.48
C SER A 314 -31.82 15.62 -11.73
N GLU A 315 -30.51 15.57 -12.04
CA GLU A 315 -29.98 14.75 -13.14
C GLU A 315 -30.35 13.26 -13.00
N LEU A 316 -30.26 12.71 -11.78
CA LEU A 316 -30.63 11.33 -11.48
C LEU A 316 -32.12 11.10 -11.75
N LYS A 317 -32.98 12.00 -11.26
CA LYS A 317 -34.44 11.92 -11.50
C LYS A 317 -34.77 11.93 -12.98
N ASP A 318 -34.20 12.88 -13.73
CA ASP A 318 -34.44 12.99 -15.16
C ASP A 318 -34.00 11.74 -15.93
N SER A 319 -32.87 11.16 -15.54
CA SER A 319 -32.34 9.92 -16.14
C SER A 319 -33.25 8.73 -15.88
N LEU A 320 -33.79 8.61 -14.65
CA LEU A 320 -34.71 7.54 -14.27
C LEU A 320 -36.08 7.67 -14.95
N ILE A 321 -36.64 8.89 -15.02
CA ILE A 321 -37.97 9.15 -15.63
C ILE A 321 -37.95 8.87 -17.13
N LYS A 322 -36.85 9.20 -17.82
CA LYS A 322 -36.72 8.96 -19.26
C LYS A 322 -36.49 7.49 -19.61
N GLY A 323 -36.35 6.60 -18.62
CA GLY A 323 -36.07 5.18 -18.84
C GLY A 323 -34.81 4.96 -19.68
N GLN A 324 -33.82 5.87 -19.59
CA GLN A 324 -32.59 5.72 -20.35
C GLN A 324 -31.80 4.53 -19.81
N GLU A 325 -31.71 3.46 -20.59
CA GLU A 325 -30.83 2.35 -20.26
C GLU A 325 -29.38 2.86 -20.17
N LEU A 326 -28.70 2.52 -19.08
CA LEU A 326 -27.30 2.87 -18.92
C LEU A 326 -26.49 2.07 -19.96
N PRO A 327 -25.68 2.72 -20.81
CA PRO A 327 -24.86 1.99 -21.77
C PRO A 327 -23.94 1.00 -21.05
N LEU A 328 -23.91 -0.26 -21.51
CA LEU A 328 -23.14 -1.33 -20.88
C LEU A 328 -21.67 -0.96 -20.66
N TRP A 329 -21.05 -0.26 -21.61
CA TRP A 329 -19.67 0.21 -21.45
C TRP A 329 -19.46 1.12 -20.24
N LYS A 330 -20.46 1.93 -19.83
CA LYS A 330 -20.36 2.78 -18.63
C LYS A 330 -20.37 1.94 -17.36
N VAL A 331 -21.25 0.93 -17.30
CA VAL A 331 -21.30 -0.02 -16.17
C VAL A 331 -19.96 -0.73 -16.03
N LEU A 332 -19.46 -1.35 -17.11
CA LEU A 332 -18.21 -2.08 -17.12
C LEU A 332 -16.98 -1.22 -16.78
N TYR A 333 -17.01 0.06 -17.17
CA TYR A 333 -15.98 1.02 -16.80
C TYR A 333 -16.00 1.33 -15.29
N LEU A 334 -17.19 1.50 -14.69
CA LEU A 334 -17.32 1.66 -13.24
C LEU A 334 -16.89 0.40 -12.51
N ASP A 335 -17.22 -0.79 -13.02
CA ASP A 335 -16.76 -2.07 -12.47
C ASP A 335 -15.23 -2.18 -12.54
N ALA A 336 -14.60 -1.74 -13.63
CA ALA A 336 -13.15 -1.73 -13.75
C ALA A 336 -12.50 -0.82 -12.69
N LYS A 337 -13.08 0.36 -12.43
CA LYS A 337 -12.61 1.26 -11.37
C LYS A 337 -12.79 0.67 -9.98
N ASN A 338 -13.92 0.02 -9.72
CA ASN A 338 -14.17 -0.66 -8.46
C ASN A 338 -13.17 -1.81 -8.26
N ASN A 339 -12.95 -2.64 -9.28
CA ASN A 339 -11.97 -3.73 -9.24
C ASN A 339 -10.53 -3.21 -8.99
N MET A 340 -10.16 -2.07 -9.59
CA MET A 340 -8.88 -1.40 -9.30
C MET A 340 -8.79 -0.97 -7.83
N PHE A 341 -9.87 -0.41 -7.28
CA PHE A 341 -9.92 0.05 -5.89
C PHE A 341 -9.78 -1.09 -4.88
N ILE A 342 -10.39 -2.26 -5.15
CA ILE A 342 -10.30 -3.44 -4.29
C ILE A 342 -9.12 -4.36 -4.64
N GLU A 343 -8.15 -3.88 -5.43
CA GLU A 343 -6.92 -4.58 -5.83
C GLU A 343 -7.13 -5.86 -6.67
N LYS A 344 -8.30 -6.00 -7.29
CA LYS A 344 -8.63 -7.07 -8.28
C LYS A 344 -8.19 -6.66 -9.69
N TYR A 345 -6.88 -6.52 -9.88
CA TYR A 345 -6.31 -5.93 -11.09
C TYR A 345 -6.59 -6.72 -12.38
N LYS A 346 -6.66 -8.05 -12.31
CA LYS A 346 -6.97 -8.90 -13.47
C LYS A 346 -8.38 -8.65 -13.97
N GLU A 347 -9.33 -8.60 -13.05
CA GLU A 347 -10.72 -8.29 -13.27
C GLU A 347 -10.89 -6.85 -13.76
N ALA A 348 -10.09 -5.91 -13.26
CA ALA A 348 -10.06 -4.54 -13.78
C ALA A 348 -9.66 -4.50 -15.26
N VAL A 349 -8.61 -5.24 -15.66
CA VAL A 349 -8.18 -5.36 -17.06
C VAL A 349 -9.27 -6.02 -17.93
N ILE A 350 -9.94 -7.06 -17.45
CA ILE A 350 -11.02 -7.72 -18.19
C ILE A 350 -12.20 -6.76 -18.37
N SER A 351 -12.68 -6.13 -17.29
CA SER A 351 -13.82 -5.20 -17.34
C SER A 351 -13.56 -4.01 -18.25
N ILE A 352 -12.36 -3.41 -18.22
CA ILE A 352 -12.04 -2.27 -19.09
C ILE A 352 -11.92 -2.67 -20.56
N ASN A 353 -11.44 -3.89 -20.86
CA ASN A 353 -11.43 -4.41 -22.22
C ASN A 353 -12.85 -4.63 -22.75
N SER A 354 -13.74 -5.19 -21.93
CA SER A 354 -15.14 -5.37 -22.28
C SER A 354 -15.86 -4.03 -22.47
N ALA A 355 -15.57 -3.03 -21.62
CA ALA A 355 -16.06 -1.66 -21.79
C ALA A 355 -15.61 -1.07 -23.12
N PHE A 356 -14.33 -1.23 -23.46
CA PHE A 356 -13.76 -0.78 -24.72
C PHE A 356 -14.40 -1.44 -25.94
N GLU A 357 -14.55 -2.77 -25.94
CA GLU A 357 -15.18 -3.48 -27.06
C GLU A 357 -16.63 -3.04 -27.25
N ASN A 358 -17.39 -2.89 -26.18
CA ASN A 358 -18.78 -2.40 -26.24
C ASN A 358 -18.85 -0.95 -26.74
N TYR A 359 -18.00 -0.06 -26.21
CA TYR A 359 -17.95 1.35 -26.63
C TYR A 359 -17.57 1.49 -28.10
N LEU A 360 -16.52 0.80 -28.55
CA LEU A 360 -16.09 0.81 -29.94
C LEU A 360 -17.21 0.33 -30.86
N ASN A 361 -17.94 -0.71 -30.47
CA ASN A 361 -19.03 -1.26 -31.25
C ASN A 361 -20.21 -0.27 -31.41
N ILE A 362 -20.51 0.52 -30.38
CA ILE A 362 -21.54 1.57 -30.42
C ILE A 362 -21.05 2.74 -31.28
N LYS A 363 -19.88 3.31 -30.96
CA LYS A 363 -19.37 4.52 -31.60
C LYS A 363 -18.95 4.30 -33.05
N SER A 364 -18.41 3.14 -33.39
CA SER A 364 -18.12 2.82 -34.79
C SER A 364 -19.37 2.81 -35.65
N ARG A 365 -20.52 2.26 -35.19
CA ARG A 365 -21.78 2.36 -35.93
C ARG A 365 -22.18 3.81 -36.17
N GLU A 366 -22.13 4.62 -35.12
CA GLU A 366 -22.49 6.03 -35.20
C GLU A 366 -21.62 6.81 -36.19
N ILE A 367 -20.31 6.52 -36.24
CA ILE A 367 -19.37 7.14 -37.18
C ILE A 367 -19.57 6.59 -38.59
N LEU A 368 -19.66 5.27 -38.78
CA LEU A 368 -19.77 4.65 -40.12
C LEU A 368 -21.05 5.08 -40.85
N ARG A 369 -22.13 5.35 -40.11
CA ARG A 369 -23.39 5.90 -40.63
C ARG A 369 -23.26 7.27 -41.31
N SER A 370 -22.12 7.97 -41.18
CA SER A 370 -21.86 9.20 -41.94
C SER A 370 -21.73 8.94 -43.44
N GLY A 371 -21.28 7.75 -43.84
CA GLY A 371 -20.95 7.42 -45.22
C GLY A 371 -21.37 6.02 -45.67
N MET A 372 -22.13 5.29 -44.85
CA MET A 372 -22.66 3.96 -45.14
C MET A 372 -24.12 3.86 -44.65
N THR A 373 -24.94 3.10 -45.36
CA THR A 373 -26.31 2.76 -44.92
C THR A 373 -26.29 1.79 -43.73
N ASP A 374 -27.38 1.70 -42.96
CA ASP A 374 -27.47 0.78 -41.83
C ASP A 374 -27.18 -0.68 -42.20
N ILE A 375 -27.66 -1.12 -43.37
CA ILE A 375 -27.43 -2.48 -43.87
C ILE A 375 -25.95 -2.72 -44.15
N GLU A 376 -25.27 -1.74 -44.75
CA GLU A 376 -23.83 -1.84 -45.05
C GLU A 376 -22.98 -1.81 -43.77
N VAL A 377 -23.38 -1.01 -42.77
CA VAL A 377 -22.70 -0.96 -41.47
C VAL A 377 -22.79 -2.31 -40.77
N GLU A 378 -23.99 -2.88 -40.65
CA GLU A 378 -24.15 -4.20 -40.02
C GLU A 378 -23.46 -5.30 -40.81
N ALA A 379 -23.55 -5.29 -42.14
CA ALA A 379 -22.84 -6.26 -42.98
C ALA A 379 -21.32 -6.19 -42.74
N TYR A 380 -20.75 -4.99 -42.67
CA TYR A 380 -19.33 -4.80 -42.38
C TYR A 380 -18.93 -5.31 -40.99
N LEU A 381 -19.67 -4.91 -39.94
CA LEU A 381 -19.35 -5.30 -38.55
C LEU A 381 -19.57 -6.80 -38.28
N GLN A 382 -20.53 -7.43 -38.97
CA GLN A 382 -20.75 -8.88 -38.93
C GLN A 382 -19.73 -9.65 -39.79
N GLY A 383 -18.89 -8.96 -40.56
CA GLY A 383 -17.88 -9.60 -41.39
C GLY A 383 -18.45 -10.29 -42.63
N LYS A 384 -19.59 -9.83 -43.15
CA LYS A 384 -20.11 -10.29 -44.44
C LYS A 384 -19.16 -9.85 -45.54
N VAL A 385 -18.63 -10.84 -46.25
CA VAL A 385 -17.73 -10.63 -47.37
C VAL A 385 -18.57 -10.32 -48.61
N SER A 386 -18.26 -9.23 -49.32
CA SER A 386 -18.87 -8.96 -50.62
C SER A 386 -17.99 -9.50 -51.74
N TYR A 387 -18.59 -9.98 -52.82
CA TYR A 387 -17.85 -10.44 -53.99
C TYR A 387 -16.90 -9.35 -54.52
N THR A 388 -17.36 -8.10 -54.56
CA THR A 388 -16.60 -6.93 -55.03
C THR A 388 -15.32 -6.66 -54.25
N THR A 389 -15.25 -7.09 -52.98
CA THR A 389 -14.11 -6.87 -52.08
C THR A 389 -13.36 -8.15 -51.74
N TYR A 390 -13.77 -9.30 -52.29
CA TYR A 390 -13.13 -10.57 -52.04
C TYR A 390 -11.77 -10.66 -52.72
N PHE A 391 -10.74 -11.12 -52.00
CA PHE A 391 -9.36 -11.13 -52.48
C PHE A 391 -9.12 -12.06 -53.69
N LEU A 392 -10.03 -13.03 -53.93
CA LEU A 392 -10.01 -13.91 -55.10
C LEU A 392 -11.08 -13.59 -56.15
N LYS A 393 -11.73 -12.42 -56.10
CA LYS A 393 -12.83 -12.08 -57.02
C LYS A 393 -12.45 -12.18 -58.51
N ASP A 394 -11.17 -12.02 -58.83
CA ASP A 394 -10.66 -12.11 -60.20
C ASP A 394 -10.45 -13.56 -60.65
N PHE A 395 -10.54 -14.52 -59.73
CA PHE A 395 -10.25 -15.95 -59.94
C PHE A 395 -11.48 -16.86 -59.76
N ILE A 396 -12.58 -16.36 -59.21
CA ILE A 396 -13.84 -17.10 -59.04
C ILE A 396 -14.99 -16.28 -59.60
N LYS A 397 -16.02 -16.91 -60.15
CA LYS A 397 -17.23 -16.21 -60.59
C LYS A 397 -18.10 -15.86 -59.38
N GLU A 398 -18.91 -14.81 -59.53
CA GLU A 398 -19.85 -14.36 -58.49
C GLU A 398 -20.82 -15.47 -58.06
N GLU A 399 -21.26 -16.30 -59.00
CA GLU A 399 -22.11 -17.47 -58.74
C GLU A 399 -21.43 -18.51 -57.84
N ASP A 400 -20.14 -18.78 -58.09
CA ASP A 400 -19.36 -19.74 -57.30
C ASP A 400 -19.00 -19.17 -55.92
N PHE A 401 -18.78 -17.85 -55.83
CA PHE A 401 -18.63 -17.14 -54.56
C PHE A 401 -19.89 -17.26 -53.69
N ASN A 402 -21.07 -17.02 -54.26
CA ASN A 402 -22.34 -17.11 -53.55
C ASN A 402 -22.60 -18.54 -53.07
N LYS A 403 -22.33 -19.56 -53.91
CA LYS A 403 -22.38 -20.97 -53.49
C LYS A 403 -21.40 -21.28 -52.35
N ALA A 404 -20.19 -20.75 -52.40
CA ALA A 404 -19.18 -20.97 -51.36
C ALA A 404 -19.55 -20.30 -50.02
N ILE A 405 -20.27 -19.18 -50.05
CA ILE A 405 -20.87 -18.56 -48.85
C ILE A 405 -21.98 -19.45 -48.29
N GLU A 406 -22.92 -19.90 -49.14
CA GLU A 406 -24.04 -20.77 -48.73
C GLU A 406 -23.56 -22.11 -48.14
N GLN A 407 -22.47 -22.66 -48.67
CA GLN A 407 -21.85 -23.89 -48.20
C GLN A 407 -20.97 -23.68 -46.96
N GLY A 408 -20.79 -22.44 -46.49
CA GLY A 408 -19.93 -22.11 -45.35
C GLY A 408 -18.43 -22.26 -45.60
N ILE A 409 -18.02 -22.42 -46.87
CA ILE A 409 -16.61 -22.47 -47.27
C ILE A 409 -15.96 -21.10 -47.08
N ILE A 410 -16.69 -20.03 -47.40
CA ILE A 410 -16.31 -18.65 -47.08
C ILE A 410 -17.06 -18.24 -45.81
N GLY A 411 -16.34 -18.19 -44.69
CA GLY A 411 -16.88 -17.84 -43.39
C GLY A 411 -17.07 -16.33 -43.20
N LEU A 412 -17.94 -15.98 -42.26
CA LEU A 412 -18.06 -14.62 -41.74
C LEU A 412 -16.87 -14.32 -40.83
N HIS A 413 -16.17 -13.22 -41.10
CA HIS A 413 -15.01 -12.80 -40.31
C HIS A 413 -15.18 -11.36 -39.85
N SER A 414 -15.61 -11.18 -38.60
CA SER A 414 -15.75 -9.84 -38.02
C SER A 414 -14.44 -9.06 -38.11
N PRO A 415 -14.48 -7.78 -38.49
CA PRO A 415 -13.27 -6.97 -38.61
C PRO A 415 -12.60 -6.82 -37.25
N SER A 416 -11.28 -6.91 -37.23
CA SER A 416 -10.48 -6.57 -36.05
C SER A 416 -10.72 -5.12 -35.63
N THR A 417 -10.47 -4.83 -34.35
CA THR A 417 -10.54 -3.46 -33.80
C THR A 417 -9.80 -2.44 -34.65
N PHE A 418 -8.59 -2.77 -35.13
CA PHE A 418 -7.80 -1.87 -35.97
C PHE A 418 -8.41 -1.66 -37.37
N GLN A 419 -9.09 -2.67 -37.92
CA GLN A 419 -9.82 -2.53 -39.18
C GLN A 419 -11.04 -1.62 -39.00
N ILE A 420 -11.80 -1.80 -37.92
CA ILE A 420 -12.94 -0.93 -37.56
C ILE A 420 -12.45 0.52 -37.44
N ILE A 421 -11.43 0.76 -36.62
CA ILE A 421 -10.85 2.10 -36.43
C ILE A 421 -10.38 2.69 -37.77
N LYS A 422 -9.66 1.91 -38.58
CA LYS A 422 -9.22 2.37 -39.92
C LYS A 422 -10.41 2.80 -40.78
N LYS A 423 -11.50 2.03 -40.79
CA LYS A 423 -12.69 2.35 -41.57
C LYS A 423 -13.39 3.61 -41.04
N CYS A 424 -13.50 3.78 -39.72
CA CYS A 424 -14.02 4.99 -39.10
C CYS A 424 -13.20 6.24 -39.45
N PHE A 425 -11.86 6.15 -39.45
CA PHE A 425 -10.99 7.25 -39.89
C PHE A 425 -11.21 7.66 -41.35
N ASN A 426 -11.49 6.70 -42.23
CA ASN A 426 -11.76 6.97 -43.64
C ASN A 426 -13.10 7.70 -43.87
N LEU A 427 -14.02 7.65 -42.91
CA LEU A 427 -15.36 8.24 -42.98
C LEU A 427 -15.57 9.33 -41.91
N ASN A 428 -14.48 9.88 -41.38
CA ASN A 428 -14.49 10.84 -40.27
C ASN A 428 -14.78 12.28 -40.73
N ASP A 429 -15.82 12.47 -41.54
CA ASP A 429 -16.14 13.78 -42.13
C ASP A 429 -16.65 14.81 -41.10
N ASN A 430 -17.07 14.34 -39.92
CA ASN A 430 -17.68 15.16 -38.86
C ASN A 430 -16.73 15.49 -37.69
N ASN A 431 -15.42 15.32 -37.84
CA ASN A 431 -14.42 15.53 -36.77
C ASN A 431 -14.73 14.78 -35.46
N ARG A 432 -15.44 13.66 -35.54
CA ARG A 432 -15.78 12.80 -34.40
C ARG A 432 -14.55 12.11 -33.80
N ILE A 433 -13.53 11.91 -34.62
CA ILE A 433 -12.21 11.51 -34.20
C ILE A 433 -11.29 12.72 -34.25
N THR A 434 -10.83 13.18 -33.07
CA THR A 434 -10.09 14.44 -32.92
C THR A 434 -8.57 14.28 -32.88
N THR A 435 -8.07 13.06 -33.11
CA THR A 435 -6.64 12.75 -33.00
C THR A 435 -6.13 11.82 -34.09
N SER A 436 -4.82 11.58 -34.13
CA SER A 436 -4.20 10.72 -35.14
C SER A 436 -4.49 9.24 -34.91
N LYS A 437 -4.54 8.47 -36.00
CA LYS A 437 -4.69 7.01 -35.95
C LYS A 437 -3.57 6.33 -35.16
N SER A 438 -2.34 6.83 -35.25
CA SER A 438 -1.21 6.29 -34.48
C SER A 438 -1.45 6.41 -32.98
N LYS A 439 -1.94 7.58 -32.53
CA LYS A 439 -2.28 7.82 -31.12
C LYS A 439 -3.41 6.89 -30.66
N ILE A 440 -4.48 6.76 -31.46
CA ILE A 440 -5.58 5.82 -31.15
C ILE A 440 -5.07 4.38 -31.05
N ASN A 441 -4.24 3.93 -31.99
CA ASN A 441 -3.68 2.57 -31.93
C ASN A 441 -2.82 2.36 -30.67
N GLY A 442 -2.08 3.38 -30.24
CA GLY A 442 -1.35 3.37 -28.98
C GLY A 442 -2.27 3.17 -27.77
N LEU A 443 -3.39 3.90 -27.71
CA LEU A 443 -4.40 3.74 -26.65
C LEU A 443 -4.99 2.32 -26.66
N VAL A 444 -5.38 1.81 -27.83
CA VAL A 444 -5.92 0.45 -27.98
C VAL A 444 -4.92 -0.61 -27.50
N ASN A 445 -3.64 -0.48 -27.86
CA ASN A 445 -2.61 -1.41 -27.43
C ASN A 445 -2.44 -1.40 -25.90
N ASN A 446 -2.51 -0.23 -25.27
CA ASN A 446 -2.46 -0.12 -23.82
C ASN A 446 -3.69 -0.77 -23.16
N ILE A 447 -4.90 -0.50 -23.67
CA ILE A 447 -6.15 -1.08 -23.15
C ILE A 447 -6.11 -2.60 -23.23
N ARG A 448 -5.65 -3.15 -24.36
CA ARG A 448 -5.64 -4.61 -24.63
C ARG A 448 -4.46 -5.36 -24.00
N LYS A 449 -3.54 -4.66 -23.34
CA LYS A 449 -2.32 -5.26 -22.78
C LYS A 449 -2.67 -6.33 -21.76
N ASN A 450 -1.99 -7.48 -21.83
CA ASN A 450 -2.13 -8.66 -20.97
C ASN A 450 -3.53 -9.31 -20.92
N ARG A 451 -4.56 -8.78 -21.60
CA ARG A 451 -5.91 -9.36 -21.62
C ARG A 451 -5.88 -10.84 -22.02
N ASN A 452 -5.19 -11.17 -23.12
CA ASN A 452 -5.13 -12.54 -23.61
C ASN A 452 -4.40 -13.44 -22.63
N ASP A 453 -3.29 -12.98 -22.05
CA ASP A 453 -2.53 -13.75 -21.07
C ASP A 453 -3.34 -14.03 -19.81
N ILE A 454 -4.14 -13.07 -19.35
CA ILE A 454 -5.06 -13.24 -18.22
C ILE A 454 -6.15 -14.27 -18.55
N ILE A 455 -6.82 -14.12 -19.70
CA ILE A 455 -7.92 -15.01 -20.11
C ILE A 455 -7.42 -16.45 -20.31
N HIS A 456 -6.21 -16.63 -20.84
CA HIS A 456 -5.63 -17.95 -21.07
C HIS A 456 -4.83 -18.50 -19.88
N GLY A 457 -4.77 -17.79 -18.76
CA GLY A 457 -4.10 -18.26 -17.54
C GLY A 457 -2.57 -18.21 -17.58
N ASN A 458 -1.96 -17.48 -18.51
CA ASN A 458 -0.51 -17.31 -18.65
C ASN A 458 0.06 -16.29 -17.64
N ILE A 459 -0.28 -16.45 -16.36
CA ILE A 459 -0.04 -15.45 -15.30
C ILE A 459 1.46 -15.20 -15.07
N ILE A 460 2.32 -16.20 -15.33
CA ILE A 460 3.78 -16.12 -15.16
C ILE A 460 4.43 -15.04 -16.07
N LEU A 461 3.78 -14.69 -17.18
CA LEU A 461 4.28 -13.68 -18.12
C LEU A 461 3.99 -12.24 -17.67
N ILE A 462 3.16 -12.05 -16.64
CA ILE A 462 2.68 -10.74 -16.19
C ILE A 462 3.60 -10.24 -15.07
N LYS A 463 4.36 -9.18 -15.34
CA LYS A 463 5.33 -8.61 -14.39
C LYS A 463 4.74 -7.56 -13.45
N ASP A 464 3.80 -6.74 -13.94
CA ASP A 464 3.25 -5.60 -13.20
C ASP A 464 1.79 -5.36 -13.61
N ILE A 465 0.89 -6.15 -13.02
CA ILE A 465 -0.53 -6.12 -13.37
C ILE A 465 -1.24 -4.85 -12.89
N GLU A 466 -0.80 -4.26 -11.78
CA GLU A 466 -1.38 -3.04 -11.22
C GLU A 466 -1.15 -1.86 -12.16
N SER A 467 0.11 -1.63 -12.56
CA SER A 467 0.48 -0.56 -13.48
C SER A 467 -0.23 -0.72 -14.83
N ASP A 468 -0.33 -1.97 -15.32
CA ASP A 468 -1.01 -2.26 -16.56
C ASP A 468 -2.54 -2.05 -16.48
N ALA A 469 -3.17 -2.40 -15.36
CA ALA A 469 -4.59 -2.11 -15.12
C ALA A 469 -4.85 -0.59 -15.09
N LYS A 470 -4.02 0.16 -14.35
CA LYS A 470 -4.09 1.63 -14.28
C LYS A 470 -3.91 2.27 -15.66
N LYS A 471 -2.91 1.82 -16.42
CA LYS A 471 -2.64 2.30 -17.78
C LYS A 471 -3.79 2.00 -18.73
N SER A 472 -4.42 0.84 -18.60
CA SER A 472 -5.58 0.43 -19.41
C SER A 472 -6.79 1.33 -19.16
N ILE A 473 -7.11 1.59 -17.88
CA ILE A 473 -8.21 2.49 -17.49
C ILE A 473 -7.96 3.91 -18.01
N ASN A 474 -6.78 4.48 -17.75
CA ASN A 474 -6.45 5.83 -18.22
C ASN A 474 -6.48 5.94 -19.76
N SER A 475 -6.02 4.90 -20.47
CA SER A 475 -6.04 4.88 -21.94
C SER A 475 -7.47 4.78 -22.48
N PHE A 476 -8.37 4.09 -21.78
CA PHE A 476 -9.80 4.06 -22.15
C PHE A 476 -10.48 5.42 -21.90
N GLU A 477 -10.20 6.08 -20.76
CA GLU A 477 -10.68 7.43 -20.49
C GLU A 477 -10.21 8.44 -21.56
N GLU A 478 -8.98 8.33 -22.02
CA GLU A 478 -8.50 9.15 -23.14
C GLU A 478 -9.19 8.77 -24.46
N PHE A 479 -9.38 7.47 -24.71
CA PHE A 479 -10.03 6.97 -25.93
C PHE A 479 -11.46 7.53 -26.08
N ILE A 480 -12.28 7.48 -25.02
CA ILE A 480 -13.67 7.99 -25.07
C ILE A 480 -13.75 9.50 -25.32
N ASN A 481 -12.69 10.24 -24.98
CA ASN A 481 -12.63 11.68 -25.22
C ASN A 481 -12.28 12.01 -26.68
N VAL A 482 -11.51 11.15 -27.36
CA VAL A 482 -11.00 11.41 -28.71
C VAL A 482 -11.71 10.65 -29.82
N PHE A 483 -12.60 9.71 -29.49
CA PHE A 483 -13.34 8.86 -30.44
C PHE A 483 -14.85 8.89 -30.12
N GLN A 484 -15.57 9.90 -30.64
CA GLN A 484 -16.94 10.24 -30.21
C GLN A 484 -18.06 9.83 -31.16
#